data_AF-A0A3L7THT6-F1
#
_entry.id   AF-A0A3L7THT6-F1
#
_cell.length_a   1.000
_cell.length_b   1.000
_cell.length_c   1.000
_cell.angle_alpha   90.00
_cell.angle_beta   90.00
_cell.angle_gamma   90.00
#
_symmetry.space_group_name_H-M   'P 1'
#
loop_
_entity.id
_entity.type
_entity.pdbx_description
1 polymer ?
#
loop_
_entity_poly.entity_id
_entity_poly.type
_entity_poly.pdbx_seq_one_letter_code
_entity_poly.pdbx_strand_id
1 'polypeptide(L)'
;MAPFGVPFMSCANRILSLSPRAARMSYLFFSACLVVNAPAAARDDACCDGIHAPAELVFSCHPSVRGRMNSVLKGGPLLVETAPADAAAMFNPWPWATIDSNGATTNRIDIVFVGDGFQTAQLASYASLVDQRWATIRTREPWVSYQRYFNAHRVDVSSIDSGVDNDPTLGVVRTTALDMGFWCSNIERLLCVNTSKAVAAANCAPAWDQIFAIANSTKYGGAGYASNDLCTFSGFEGSSLEVAIHEFGHSFGDLADEYDYADGTTYSGPELGEINVSIQNAAQMQTSGNKWKAWLGVSLPIVGVHGAFEGGRYFQFGIRRPTNDSLMRSLGTPFNGPCLEQMIIKIHQQTKMVDATTHPVNSTVVRNAVIGATLIQPSLHALTKQWYRSGVAIPGATNATLDTSYLAVAPAGTSLQLVVIDPTTKVRNESLRTQWLQETYSWTIVPDACAADLNLDGNINGTDLALLLSAWGANGLAAGRADVSGNGSVGAEDLAEVLNGWGSCND
;
A
#
# COMPACT_ATOMS: atom_id res chain seq x y z
N MET A 1 12.71 54.06 -17.55
CA MET A 1 13.40 52.78 -17.81
C MET A 1 13.79 52.19 -16.47
N ALA A 2 12.91 51.36 -15.90
CA ALA A 2 13.17 50.61 -14.67
C ALA A 2 13.46 49.16 -15.07
N PRO A 3 14.46 48.49 -14.48
CA PRO A 3 14.80 47.12 -14.84
C PRO A 3 13.76 46.18 -14.21
N PHE A 4 13.06 45.41 -15.05
CA PHE A 4 12.30 44.26 -14.57
C PHE A 4 13.29 43.20 -14.08
N GLY A 5 13.44 43.09 -12.76
CA GLY A 5 14.18 42.01 -12.13
C GLY A 5 13.43 40.69 -12.33
N VAL A 6 14.03 39.78 -13.09
CA VAL A 6 13.57 38.39 -13.18
C VAL A 6 13.93 37.70 -11.85
N PRO A 7 12.98 37.09 -11.12
CA PRO A 7 13.32 36.36 -9.91
C PRO A 7 14.07 35.07 -10.30
N PHE A 8 15.34 34.97 -9.92
CA PHE A 8 16.07 33.71 -10.00
C PHE A 8 15.56 32.79 -8.89
N MET A 9 14.84 31.74 -9.28
CA MET A 9 14.38 30.69 -8.38
C MET A 9 15.48 29.61 -8.28
N SER A 10 15.96 29.34 -7.08
CA SER A 10 17.00 28.32 -6.81
C SER A 10 16.34 26.94 -6.62
N CYS A 11 16.53 25.99 -7.55
CA CYS A 11 16.12 24.59 -7.32
C CYS A 11 17.17 23.95 -6.36
N ALA A 12 16.83 23.70 -5.09
CA ALA A 12 17.76 23.13 -4.10
C ALA A 12 17.71 21.58 -4.08
N ASN A 13 18.89 20.93 -4.17
CA ASN A 13 19.03 19.48 -4.02
C ASN A 13 18.98 19.08 -2.53
N ARG A 14 17.94 18.34 -2.11
CA ARG A 14 17.94 17.58 -0.84
C ARG A 14 17.59 16.13 -1.14
N ILE A 15 18.58 15.24 -1.01
CA ILE A 15 18.38 13.79 -1.05
C ILE A 15 17.83 13.38 0.32
N LEU A 16 16.54 13.10 0.39
CA LEU A 16 15.92 12.35 1.49
C LEU A 16 15.59 10.95 0.96
N SER A 17 15.96 9.91 1.71
CA SER A 17 15.71 8.52 1.36
C SER A 17 14.20 8.25 1.29
N LEU A 18 13.67 8.12 0.07
CA LEU A 18 12.29 7.79 -0.20
C LEU A 18 12.11 6.26 -0.24
N SER A 19 11.00 5.78 0.33
CA SER A 19 10.58 4.38 0.20
C SER A 19 10.26 4.03 -1.26
N PRO A 20 10.29 2.74 -1.66
CA PRO A 20 10.03 2.32 -3.05
C PRO A 20 8.69 2.83 -3.63
N ARG A 21 7.67 3.07 -2.79
CA ARG A 21 6.39 3.66 -3.20
C ARG A 21 6.51 5.12 -3.67
N ALA A 22 7.37 5.93 -3.05
CA ALA A 22 7.56 7.32 -3.47
C ALA A 22 8.42 7.44 -4.74
N ALA A 23 9.32 6.48 -5.00
CA ALA A 23 10.06 6.42 -6.27
C ALA A 23 9.12 6.14 -7.46
N ARG A 24 8.10 5.30 -7.28
CA ARG A 24 7.12 4.91 -8.32
C ARG A 24 6.08 6.01 -8.63
N MET A 25 5.95 7.02 -7.77
CA MET A 25 5.10 8.22 -7.98
C MET A 25 5.84 9.38 -8.67
N SER A 26 7.12 9.21 -9.02
CA SER A 26 8.00 10.31 -9.49
C SER A 26 7.71 10.83 -10.91
N TYR A 27 6.64 10.38 -11.57
CA TYR A 27 6.15 11.05 -12.79
C TYR A 27 5.07 12.11 -12.51
N LEU A 28 4.61 12.26 -11.26
CA LEU A 28 3.57 13.20 -10.88
C LEU A 28 3.91 13.88 -9.53
N PHE A 29 5.06 14.55 -9.44
CA PHE A 29 5.29 15.54 -8.37
C PHE A 29 5.21 16.95 -8.95
N PHE A 30 4.01 17.55 -8.90
CA PHE A 30 3.88 19.01 -8.89
C PHE A 30 4.40 19.50 -7.54
N SER A 31 5.66 19.94 -7.51
CA SER A 31 6.17 20.69 -6.36
C SER A 31 5.45 22.03 -6.32
N ALA A 32 4.72 22.29 -5.24
CA ALA A 32 3.93 23.50 -5.05
C ALA A 32 4.75 24.77 -5.36
N CYS A 33 4.37 25.48 -6.42
CA CYS A 33 4.82 26.84 -6.71
C CYS A 33 3.59 27.72 -6.93
N LEU A 34 3.61 28.90 -6.32
CA LEU A 34 2.56 29.91 -6.42
C LEU A 34 2.18 30.14 -7.89
N VAL A 35 0.93 29.85 -8.25
CA VAL A 35 0.37 30.20 -9.55
C VAL A 35 0.06 31.69 -9.52
N VAL A 36 0.81 32.49 -10.27
CA VAL A 36 0.45 33.89 -10.56
C VAL A 36 -0.14 33.91 -11.97
N ASN A 37 -1.47 33.94 -12.06
CA ASN A 37 -2.17 34.08 -13.34
C ASN A 37 -2.02 35.51 -13.85
N ALA A 38 -1.37 35.67 -15.01
CA ALA A 38 -1.43 36.90 -15.79
C ALA A 38 -1.90 36.55 -17.21
N PRO A 39 -3.03 37.09 -17.70
CA PRO A 39 -3.46 36.85 -19.07
C PRO A 39 -2.56 37.63 -20.03
N ALA A 40 -1.79 36.93 -20.86
CA ALA A 40 -1.09 37.54 -21.98
C ALA A 40 -2.01 37.57 -23.20
N ALA A 41 -2.45 38.76 -23.62
CA ALA A 41 -3.13 38.95 -24.90
C ALA A 41 -2.12 38.79 -26.04
N ALA A 42 -2.31 37.77 -26.89
CA ALA A 42 -1.50 37.56 -28.08
C ALA A 42 -1.73 38.69 -29.09
N ARG A 43 -0.63 39.27 -29.60
CA ARG A 43 -0.59 39.99 -30.87
C ARG A 43 0.30 39.21 -31.82
N ASP A 44 -0.30 38.52 -32.79
CA ASP A 44 -0.02 38.65 -34.23
C ASP A 44 -0.74 37.53 -34.99
N ASP A 45 -1.80 37.91 -35.70
CA ASP A 45 -2.56 37.09 -36.64
C ASP A 45 -1.79 37.01 -37.98
N ALA A 46 -0.97 35.98 -38.21
CA ALA A 46 -0.43 35.72 -39.56
C ALA A 46 0.17 34.33 -39.85
N CYS A 47 0.06 33.31 -38.99
CA CYS A 47 0.57 31.98 -39.35
C CYS A 47 -0.28 30.86 -38.77
N CYS A 48 -0.83 30.02 -39.67
CA CYS A 48 -1.57 28.77 -39.40
C CYS A 48 -3.05 28.92 -38.98
N ASP A 49 -3.95 29.08 -39.96
CA ASP A 49 -5.40 28.82 -39.97
C ASP A 49 -6.09 28.40 -38.64
N GLY A 50 -6.03 29.27 -37.63
CA GLY A 50 -7.03 29.34 -36.56
C GLY A 50 -7.23 28.12 -35.65
N ILE A 51 -6.24 27.24 -35.46
CA ILE A 51 -6.30 26.21 -34.41
C ILE A 51 -5.11 26.38 -33.47
N HIS A 52 -5.24 27.30 -32.52
CA HIS A 52 -4.42 27.28 -31.32
C HIS A 52 -5.30 26.80 -30.16
N ALA A 53 -4.99 25.62 -29.63
CA ALA A 53 -5.45 25.24 -28.30
C ALA A 53 -5.01 26.34 -27.32
N PRO A 54 -5.83 26.70 -26.30
CA PRO A 54 -5.36 27.63 -25.28
C PRO A 54 -4.09 27.04 -24.66
N ALA A 55 -3.02 27.82 -24.58
CA ALA A 55 -1.78 27.40 -23.94
C ALA A 55 -1.53 28.27 -22.72
N GLU A 56 -1.22 27.65 -21.60
CA GLU A 56 -0.87 28.35 -20.36
C GLU A 56 0.65 28.35 -20.18
N LEU A 57 1.18 29.49 -19.73
CA LEU A 57 2.60 29.65 -19.46
C LEU A 57 2.87 29.22 -18.01
N VAL A 58 3.42 28.03 -17.83
CA VAL A 58 3.72 27.46 -16.50
C VAL A 58 5.22 27.51 -16.23
N PHE A 59 5.64 28.03 -15.08
CA PHE A 59 7.05 27.98 -14.68
C PHE A 59 7.35 26.67 -13.94
N SER A 60 8.21 25.82 -14.50
CA SER A 60 8.58 24.51 -13.91
C SER A 60 10.10 24.25 -13.95
N CYS A 61 10.61 23.44 -13.01
CA CYS A 61 12.01 22.94 -13.05
C CYS A 61 12.04 21.71 -13.98
N HIS A 62 12.72 21.78 -15.13
CA HIS A 62 12.79 20.67 -16.10
C HIS A 62 14.25 20.27 -16.43
N PRO A 63 14.52 19.05 -16.93
CA PRO A 63 15.84 18.66 -17.40
C PRO A 63 16.27 19.54 -18.57
N SER A 64 17.54 19.99 -18.59
CA SER A 64 18.06 20.73 -19.75
C SER A 64 18.15 19.78 -20.95
N VAL A 65 17.63 20.20 -22.11
CA VAL A 65 17.47 19.37 -23.34
C VAL A 65 18.81 19.08 -24.06
N ARG A 66 19.94 19.08 -23.34
CA ARG A 66 21.23 18.59 -23.84
C ARG A 66 21.93 17.74 -22.77
N GLY A 67 22.06 16.44 -23.05
CA GLY A 67 23.07 15.57 -22.45
C GLY A 67 22.58 14.63 -21.33
N ARG A 68 22.93 13.34 -21.48
CA ARG A 68 22.66 12.20 -20.59
C ARG A 68 23.06 12.42 -19.13
N MET A 69 22.30 11.78 -18.23
CA MET A 69 22.69 11.25 -16.91
C MET A 69 23.54 12.19 -16.04
N ASN A 70 22.89 13.24 -15.49
CA ASN A 70 23.20 13.98 -14.24
C ASN A 70 22.63 15.41 -14.32
N SER A 71 21.38 15.54 -14.75
CA SER A 71 20.80 16.82 -15.16
C SER A 71 20.48 17.71 -13.96
N VAL A 72 21.20 18.82 -13.82
CA VAL A 72 20.80 19.97 -12.99
C VAL A 72 19.48 20.50 -13.55
N LEU A 73 18.43 20.52 -12.73
CA LEU A 73 17.15 21.11 -13.11
C LEU A 73 17.30 22.63 -13.24
N LYS A 74 16.78 23.21 -14.33
CA LYS A 74 16.69 24.67 -14.50
C LYS A 74 15.22 25.07 -14.48
N GLY A 75 14.90 26.14 -13.76
CA GLY A 75 13.58 26.76 -13.80
C GLY A 75 13.42 27.64 -15.04
N GLY A 76 12.29 27.51 -15.73
CA GLY A 76 11.94 28.33 -16.89
C GLY A 76 10.47 28.23 -17.27
N PRO A 77 9.95 29.17 -18.09
CA PRO A 77 8.58 29.11 -18.58
C PRO A 77 8.43 28.01 -19.63
N LEU A 78 7.40 27.16 -19.45
CA LEU A 78 6.98 26.12 -20.38
C LEU A 78 5.56 26.44 -20.85
N LEU A 79 5.36 26.47 -22.17
CA LEU A 79 4.02 26.52 -22.75
C LEU A 79 3.41 25.12 -22.67
N VAL A 80 2.32 24.98 -21.94
CA VAL A 80 1.54 23.74 -21.83
C VAL A 80 0.18 23.99 -22.47
N GLU A 81 -0.18 23.18 -23.47
CA GLU A 81 -1.53 23.22 -24.03
C GLU A 81 -2.54 22.81 -22.95
N THR A 82 -3.58 23.62 -22.73
CA THR A 82 -4.63 23.32 -21.77
C THR A 82 -5.42 22.12 -22.28
N ALA A 83 -5.36 21.02 -21.54
CA ALA A 83 -6.13 19.83 -21.86
C ALA A 83 -7.65 20.14 -21.82
N PRO A 84 -8.47 19.60 -22.74
CA PRO A 84 -9.91 19.65 -22.61
C PRO A 84 -10.34 18.94 -21.31
N ALA A 85 -11.46 19.37 -20.73
CA ALA A 85 -11.98 18.90 -19.44
C ALA A 85 -12.23 17.38 -19.33
N ASP A 86 -12.13 16.63 -20.43
CA ASP A 86 -12.36 15.18 -20.52
C ASP A 86 -11.11 14.37 -20.94
N ALA A 87 -9.90 14.83 -20.62
CA ALA A 87 -8.64 14.15 -20.96
C ALA A 87 -8.45 12.77 -20.27
N ALA A 88 -9.30 12.37 -19.33
CA ALA A 88 -9.25 11.04 -18.70
C ALA A 88 -9.82 9.91 -19.59
N ALA A 89 -10.62 10.23 -20.61
CA ALA A 89 -11.32 9.23 -21.43
C ALA A 89 -10.53 8.73 -22.65
N MET A 90 -9.30 9.22 -22.89
CA MET A 90 -8.50 8.85 -24.06
C MET A 90 -7.36 7.86 -23.79
N PHE A 91 -7.16 7.39 -22.54
CA PHE A 91 -5.99 6.58 -22.18
C PHE A 91 -6.23 5.23 -21.46
N ASN A 92 -7.47 4.78 -21.19
CA ASN A 92 -7.73 3.34 -21.30
C ASN A 92 -8.87 2.90 -22.20
N PRO A 93 -8.57 1.99 -23.15
CA PRO A 93 -9.57 1.45 -24.05
C PRO A 93 -10.40 0.32 -23.41
N TRP A 94 -9.96 -0.26 -22.29
CA TRP A 94 -10.59 -1.47 -21.76
C TRP A 94 -11.44 -1.21 -20.52
N PRO A 95 -12.71 -1.68 -20.51
CA PRO A 95 -13.52 -1.71 -19.31
C PRO A 95 -12.86 -2.55 -18.22
N TRP A 96 -13.19 -2.26 -16.97
CA TRP A 96 -12.72 -3.03 -15.82
C TRP A 96 -13.84 -3.17 -14.79
N ALA A 97 -13.69 -4.13 -13.90
CA ALA A 97 -14.58 -4.35 -12.76
C ALA A 97 -13.79 -4.75 -11.52
N THR A 98 -14.21 -4.27 -10.35
CA THR A 98 -13.73 -4.81 -9.07
C THR A 98 -14.49 -6.09 -8.75
N ILE A 99 -13.75 -7.18 -8.54
CA ILE A 99 -14.28 -8.49 -8.22
C ILE A 99 -14.39 -8.66 -6.71
N ASP A 100 -13.44 -8.09 -5.97
CA ASP A 100 -13.39 -8.16 -4.52
C ASP A 100 -12.85 -6.83 -3.97
N SER A 101 -13.64 -6.18 -3.13
CA SER A 101 -13.36 -4.86 -2.58
C SER A 101 -13.36 -4.94 -1.06
N ASN A 102 -12.17 -4.92 -0.47
CA ASN A 102 -12.00 -4.99 0.98
C ASN A 102 -11.60 -3.65 1.62
N GLY A 103 -11.36 -2.61 0.82
CA GLY A 103 -11.07 -1.25 1.30
C GLY A 103 -10.44 -0.37 0.22
N ALA A 104 -10.00 0.82 0.61
CA ALA A 104 -9.32 1.74 -0.30
C ALA A 104 -7.99 1.16 -0.80
N THR A 105 -7.69 1.33 -2.08
CA THR A 105 -6.44 0.89 -2.74
C THR A 105 -5.19 1.43 -2.04
N THR A 106 -5.28 2.58 -1.38
CA THR A 106 -4.19 3.17 -0.58
C THR A 106 -3.75 2.31 0.61
N ASN A 107 -4.61 1.40 1.09
CA ASN A 107 -4.33 0.53 2.23
C ASN A 107 -4.68 -0.94 1.95
N ARG A 108 -4.67 -1.34 0.68
CA ARG A 108 -4.83 -2.72 0.24
C ARG A 108 -3.71 -3.07 -0.72
N ILE A 109 -3.55 -4.36 -0.97
CA ILE A 109 -2.74 -4.89 -2.07
C ILE A 109 -3.69 -5.20 -3.21
N ASP A 110 -3.54 -4.51 -4.33
CA ASP A 110 -4.47 -4.60 -5.45
C ASP A 110 -3.97 -5.64 -6.47
N ILE A 111 -4.71 -6.74 -6.61
CA ILE A 111 -4.43 -7.77 -7.62
C ILE A 111 -5.26 -7.48 -8.87
N VAL A 112 -4.65 -7.42 -10.04
CA VAL A 112 -5.35 -7.17 -11.30
C VAL A 112 -5.20 -8.34 -12.26
N PHE A 113 -6.34 -8.88 -12.68
CA PHE A 113 -6.42 -9.88 -13.74
C PHE A 113 -6.55 -9.18 -15.10
N VAL A 114 -5.71 -9.58 -16.05
CA VAL A 114 -5.77 -9.13 -17.44
C VAL A 114 -5.85 -10.34 -18.36
N GLY A 115 -6.78 -10.35 -19.31
CA GLY A 115 -6.97 -11.48 -20.23
C GLY A 115 -6.23 -11.28 -21.55
N ASP A 116 -5.78 -12.35 -22.19
CA ASP A 116 -5.38 -12.31 -23.59
C ASP A 116 -5.96 -13.48 -24.40
N GLY A 117 -6.18 -13.23 -25.68
CA GLY A 117 -6.81 -14.18 -26.59
C GLY A 117 -8.32 -14.34 -26.37
N PHE A 118 -8.98 -13.45 -25.65
CA PHE A 118 -10.44 -13.43 -25.47
C PHE A 118 -11.08 -12.41 -26.42
N GLN A 119 -11.92 -12.86 -27.35
CA GLN A 119 -12.72 -11.98 -28.18
C GLN A 119 -13.81 -11.29 -27.35
N THR A 120 -14.37 -10.19 -27.84
CA THR A 120 -15.46 -9.45 -27.16
C THR A 120 -16.62 -10.37 -26.75
N ALA A 121 -17.01 -11.33 -27.60
CA ALA A 121 -18.07 -12.29 -27.30
C ALA A 121 -17.70 -13.30 -26.18
N GLN A 122 -16.42 -13.43 -25.85
CA GLN A 122 -15.90 -14.33 -24.82
C GLN A 122 -15.64 -13.64 -23.48
N LEU A 123 -15.79 -12.31 -23.38
CA LEU A 123 -15.52 -11.56 -22.13
C LEU A 123 -16.40 -12.00 -20.96
N ALA A 124 -17.63 -12.47 -21.21
CA ALA A 124 -18.47 -13.06 -20.16
C ALA A 124 -17.89 -14.38 -19.60
N SER A 125 -17.28 -15.19 -20.47
CA SER A 125 -16.60 -16.43 -20.05
C SER A 125 -15.29 -16.13 -19.32
N TYR A 126 -14.56 -15.11 -19.76
CA TYR A 126 -13.38 -14.59 -19.06
C TYR A 126 -13.74 -14.07 -17.67
N ALA A 127 -14.83 -13.32 -17.54
CA ALA A 127 -15.34 -12.83 -16.27
C ALA A 127 -15.58 -13.97 -15.27
N SER A 128 -16.36 -14.98 -15.69
CA SER A 128 -16.64 -16.16 -14.87
C SER A 128 -15.39 -16.95 -14.52
N LEU A 129 -14.43 -17.02 -15.45
CA LEU A 129 -13.15 -17.67 -15.23
C LEU A 129 -12.35 -16.95 -14.13
N VAL A 130 -12.22 -15.62 -14.21
CA VAL A 130 -11.49 -14.86 -13.18
C VAL A 130 -12.12 -15.05 -11.81
N ASP A 131 -13.46 -15.01 -11.70
CA ASP A 131 -14.16 -15.23 -10.43
C ASP A 131 -13.82 -16.60 -9.82
N GLN A 132 -13.79 -17.65 -10.64
CA GLN A 132 -13.42 -19.01 -10.22
C GLN A 132 -11.96 -19.12 -9.79
N ARG A 133 -11.03 -18.49 -10.53
CA ARG A 133 -9.60 -18.51 -10.20
C ARG A 133 -9.32 -17.72 -8.92
N TRP A 134 -9.92 -16.54 -8.77
CA TRP A 134 -9.82 -15.75 -7.55
C TRP A 134 -10.40 -16.48 -6.34
N ALA A 135 -11.56 -17.13 -6.49
CA ALA A 135 -12.14 -17.94 -5.43
C ALA A 135 -11.19 -19.06 -4.97
N THR A 136 -10.44 -19.67 -5.88
CA THR A 136 -9.45 -20.70 -5.56
C THR A 136 -8.24 -20.11 -4.83
N ILE A 137 -7.65 -19.02 -5.35
CA ILE A 137 -6.48 -18.34 -4.74
C ILE A 137 -6.79 -17.95 -3.29
N ARG A 138 -7.97 -17.38 -3.02
CA ARG A 138 -8.37 -16.93 -1.68
C ARG A 138 -8.51 -18.05 -0.64
N THR A 139 -8.49 -19.32 -1.03
CA THR A 139 -8.48 -20.46 -0.09
C THR A 139 -7.07 -20.86 0.35
N ARG A 140 -6.03 -20.31 -0.29
CA ARG A 140 -4.62 -20.61 -0.02
C ARG A 140 -4.03 -19.62 0.98
N GLU A 141 -3.04 -20.04 1.75
CA GLU A 141 -2.23 -19.12 2.55
C GLU A 141 -1.24 -18.34 1.66
N PRO A 142 -0.95 -17.06 1.98
CA PRO A 142 -1.48 -16.28 3.11
C PRO A 142 -2.87 -15.65 2.85
N TRP A 143 -3.37 -15.66 1.61
CA TRP A 143 -4.61 -14.97 1.25
C TRP A 143 -5.80 -15.33 2.13
N VAL A 144 -6.03 -16.62 2.43
CA VAL A 144 -7.16 -17.05 3.25
C VAL A 144 -7.16 -16.42 4.65
N SER A 145 -5.98 -16.19 5.21
CA SER A 145 -5.83 -15.51 6.51
C SER A 145 -5.94 -13.99 6.39
N TYR A 146 -5.48 -13.42 5.28
CA TYR A 146 -5.37 -11.97 5.09
C TYR A 146 -6.29 -11.43 3.98
N GLN A 147 -7.40 -12.09 3.66
CA GLN A 147 -8.26 -11.73 2.51
C GLN A 147 -8.60 -10.24 2.49
N ARG A 148 -8.92 -9.68 3.67
CA ARG A 148 -9.30 -8.27 3.82
C ARG A 148 -8.18 -7.26 3.54
N TYR A 149 -6.94 -7.70 3.39
CA TYR A 149 -5.79 -6.86 3.03
C TYR A 149 -5.60 -6.74 1.52
N PHE A 150 -6.37 -7.47 0.72
CA PHE A 150 -6.28 -7.48 -0.73
C PHE A 150 -7.57 -6.96 -1.36
N ASN A 151 -7.43 -6.29 -2.50
CA ASN A 151 -8.52 -6.15 -3.47
C ASN A 151 -8.21 -6.98 -4.71
N ALA A 152 -9.24 -7.28 -5.50
CA ALA A 152 -9.08 -7.90 -6.80
C ALA A 152 -9.90 -7.15 -7.87
N HIS A 153 -9.26 -6.86 -8.99
CA HIS A 153 -9.88 -6.24 -10.15
C HIS A 153 -9.64 -7.08 -11.41
N ARG A 154 -10.52 -6.91 -12.39
CA ARG A 154 -10.40 -7.50 -13.73
C ARG A 154 -10.47 -6.42 -14.77
N VAL A 155 -9.63 -6.53 -15.79
CA VAL A 155 -9.69 -5.68 -16.98
C VAL A 155 -10.15 -6.55 -18.16
N ASP A 156 -11.25 -6.15 -18.77
CA ASP A 156 -11.90 -6.85 -19.87
C ASP A 156 -11.21 -6.51 -21.21
N VAL A 157 -9.99 -7.02 -21.35
CA VAL A 157 -9.14 -6.88 -22.54
C VAL A 157 -9.70 -7.72 -23.69
N SER A 158 -10.06 -7.07 -24.80
CA SER A 158 -10.55 -7.75 -26.01
C SER A 158 -9.45 -7.96 -27.05
N SER A 159 -9.27 -9.20 -27.50
CA SER A 159 -8.36 -9.61 -28.58
C SER A 159 -9.10 -9.84 -29.89
N ILE A 160 -8.41 -9.70 -31.03
CA ILE A 160 -8.98 -9.96 -32.36
C ILE A 160 -9.21 -11.46 -32.55
N ASP A 161 -8.17 -12.25 -32.28
CA ASP A 161 -8.23 -13.70 -32.39
C ASP A 161 -8.54 -14.36 -31.03
N SER A 162 -9.31 -15.45 -31.08
CA SER A 162 -9.47 -16.35 -29.94
C SER A 162 -8.24 -17.25 -29.81
N GLY A 163 -7.74 -17.41 -28.58
CA GLY A 163 -6.52 -18.17 -28.29
C GLY A 163 -5.26 -17.31 -28.33
N VAL A 164 -4.11 -17.93 -28.08
CA VAL A 164 -2.79 -17.27 -28.02
C VAL A 164 -1.81 -17.92 -29.02
N ASP A 165 -0.66 -17.29 -29.23
CA ASP A 165 0.36 -17.82 -30.14
C ASP A 165 0.84 -19.22 -29.71
N ASN A 166 1.17 -20.04 -30.70
CA ASN A 166 1.66 -21.40 -30.56
C ASN A 166 0.70 -22.38 -29.87
N ASP A 167 -0.60 -22.06 -29.79
CA ASP A 167 -1.63 -22.96 -29.24
C ASP A 167 -2.61 -23.42 -30.35
N PRO A 168 -2.80 -24.74 -30.59
CA PRO A 168 -2.27 -25.90 -29.84
C PRO A 168 -0.84 -26.32 -30.17
N THR A 169 -0.31 -25.87 -31.31
CA THR A 169 1.00 -26.30 -31.82
C THR A 169 1.88 -25.11 -32.17
N LEU A 170 3.20 -25.29 -32.02
CA LEU A 170 4.21 -24.33 -32.46
C LEU A 170 3.99 -23.90 -33.93
N GLY A 171 4.05 -22.59 -34.17
CA GLY A 171 3.87 -21.99 -35.49
C GLY A 171 2.47 -21.43 -35.75
N VAL A 172 1.50 -21.64 -34.84
CA VAL A 172 0.21 -20.94 -34.87
C VAL A 172 0.43 -19.49 -34.45
N VAL A 173 -0.05 -18.53 -35.24
CA VAL A 173 0.02 -17.10 -34.95
C VAL A 173 -1.39 -16.55 -34.80
N ARG A 174 -1.59 -15.72 -33.77
CA ARG A 174 -2.83 -15.08 -33.34
C ARG A 174 -2.57 -13.60 -33.14
N THR A 175 -3.50 -12.77 -33.58
CA THR A 175 -3.47 -11.33 -33.33
C THR A 175 -4.18 -11.06 -32.00
N THR A 176 -3.40 -11.01 -30.91
CA THR A 176 -3.93 -10.83 -29.56
C THR A 176 -3.55 -9.47 -28.98
N ALA A 177 -4.26 -9.04 -27.94
CA ALA A 177 -4.12 -7.72 -27.36
C ALA A 177 -2.81 -7.58 -26.57
N LEU A 178 -2.36 -8.65 -25.89
CA LEU A 178 -1.20 -8.65 -25.01
C LEU A 178 0.02 -9.43 -25.55
N ASP A 179 -0.07 -9.95 -26.78
CA ASP A 179 0.94 -10.81 -27.43
C ASP A 179 1.36 -12.01 -26.57
N MET A 180 0.40 -12.70 -25.96
CA MET A 180 0.70 -13.95 -25.27
C MET A 180 1.04 -15.09 -26.24
N GLY A 181 1.97 -15.95 -25.84
CA GLY A 181 2.39 -17.09 -26.65
C GLY A 181 3.21 -18.12 -25.88
N PHE A 182 3.05 -19.38 -26.24
CA PHE A 182 3.85 -20.50 -25.73
C PHE A 182 5.21 -20.60 -26.44
N TRP A 183 6.05 -21.56 -26.01
CA TRP A 183 7.39 -21.82 -26.58
C TRP A 183 8.41 -20.69 -26.43
N CYS A 184 8.23 -19.82 -25.44
CA CYS A 184 9.30 -18.89 -25.09
C CYS A 184 10.60 -19.61 -24.76
N SER A 185 11.72 -19.06 -25.22
CA SER A 185 13.05 -19.66 -25.02
C SER A 185 13.13 -21.14 -25.44
N ASN A 186 12.32 -21.56 -26.41
CA ASN A 186 12.17 -22.96 -26.87
C ASN A 186 11.65 -23.93 -25.79
N ILE A 187 10.95 -23.44 -24.78
CA ILE A 187 10.32 -24.26 -23.73
C ILE A 187 8.81 -24.28 -23.98
N GLU A 188 8.28 -25.44 -24.37
CA GLU A 188 6.87 -25.58 -24.78
C GLU A 188 5.85 -24.97 -23.81
N ARG A 189 5.99 -25.24 -22.52
CA ARG A 189 5.07 -24.77 -21.47
C ARG A 189 5.28 -23.31 -21.06
N LEU A 190 6.34 -22.65 -21.53
CA LEU A 190 6.66 -21.29 -21.11
C LEU A 190 5.77 -20.33 -21.90
N LEU A 191 4.74 -19.84 -21.21
CA LEU A 191 3.73 -18.93 -21.72
C LEU A 191 4.16 -17.50 -21.41
N CYS A 192 4.58 -16.73 -22.40
CA CYS A 192 4.96 -15.34 -22.18
C CYS A 192 3.80 -14.37 -22.42
N VAL A 193 4.03 -13.13 -22.01
CA VAL A 193 3.23 -11.97 -22.38
C VAL A 193 4.14 -10.79 -22.71
N ASN A 194 3.67 -9.85 -23.52
CA ASN A 194 4.31 -8.54 -23.60
C ASN A 194 4.03 -7.75 -22.32
N THR A 195 5.04 -7.63 -21.45
CA THR A 195 4.90 -7.00 -20.12
C THR A 195 4.44 -5.55 -20.19
N SER A 196 4.85 -4.79 -21.21
CA SER A 196 4.43 -3.40 -21.37
C SER A 196 2.94 -3.29 -21.70
N LYS A 197 2.43 -4.18 -22.56
CA LYS A 197 1.00 -4.24 -22.89
C LYS A 197 0.17 -4.71 -21.69
N ALA A 198 0.64 -5.70 -20.94
CA ALA A 198 -0.02 -6.17 -19.73
C ALA A 198 -0.09 -5.08 -18.63
N VAL A 199 0.99 -4.32 -18.43
CA VAL A 199 0.99 -3.16 -17.52
C VAL A 199 0.04 -2.07 -18.00
N ALA A 200 0.03 -1.76 -19.31
CA ALA A 200 -0.93 -0.81 -19.87
C ALA A 200 -2.38 -1.27 -19.66
N ALA A 201 -2.65 -2.57 -19.76
CA ALA A 201 -3.95 -3.13 -19.41
C ALA A 201 -4.25 -2.97 -17.91
N ALA A 202 -3.33 -3.33 -17.03
CA ALA A 202 -3.54 -3.23 -15.59
C ALA A 202 -3.78 -1.80 -15.11
N ASN A 203 -3.17 -0.80 -15.76
CA ASN A 203 -3.42 0.63 -15.51
C ASN A 203 -4.87 1.06 -15.78
N CYS A 204 -5.69 0.21 -16.42
CA CYS A 204 -7.12 0.47 -16.55
C CYS A 204 -7.87 0.36 -15.22
N ALA A 205 -7.41 -0.50 -14.32
CA ALA A 205 -8.01 -0.70 -13.01
C ALA A 205 -7.67 0.46 -12.04
N PRO A 206 -8.40 0.60 -10.90
CA PRO A 206 -8.17 1.68 -9.94
C PRO A 206 -6.74 1.75 -9.38
N ALA A 207 -6.12 0.58 -9.21
CA ALA A 207 -4.75 0.41 -8.78
C ALA A 207 -4.32 -1.03 -9.10
N TRP A 208 -3.00 -1.28 -9.08
CA TRP A 208 -2.44 -2.62 -9.12
C TRP A 208 -1.09 -2.65 -8.40
N ASP A 209 -0.88 -3.71 -7.62
CA ASP A 209 0.41 -4.09 -7.06
C ASP A 209 0.91 -5.41 -7.64
N GLN A 210 0.01 -6.26 -8.17
CA GLN A 210 0.33 -7.56 -8.79
C GLN A 210 -0.58 -7.84 -9.99
N ILE A 211 -0.02 -8.33 -11.10
CA ILE A 211 -0.74 -8.62 -12.35
C ILE A 211 -0.80 -10.12 -12.59
N PHE A 212 -2.00 -10.64 -12.79
CA PHE A 212 -2.28 -12.01 -13.18
C PHE A 212 -2.79 -12.02 -14.63
N ALA A 213 -1.89 -12.31 -15.58
CA ALA A 213 -2.22 -12.39 -16.99
C ALA A 213 -2.73 -13.79 -17.35
N ILE A 214 -3.94 -13.86 -17.92
CA ILE A 214 -4.63 -15.12 -18.22
C ILE A 214 -4.71 -15.33 -19.73
N ALA A 215 -4.12 -16.41 -20.23
CA ALA A 215 -4.31 -16.81 -21.63
C ALA A 215 -5.64 -17.55 -21.81
N ASN A 216 -6.36 -17.26 -22.89
CA ASN A 216 -7.47 -18.09 -23.38
C ASN A 216 -6.92 -19.40 -23.97
N SER A 217 -6.54 -20.35 -23.10
CA SER A 217 -5.95 -21.62 -23.51
C SER A 217 -6.29 -22.75 -22.54
N THR A 218 -6.42 -23.96 -23.08
CA THR A 218 -6.50 -25.22 -22.33
C THR A 218 -5.14 -25.93 -22.22
N LYS A 219 -4.10 -25.42 -22.88
CA LYS A 219 -2.76 -26.01 -22.84
C LYS A 219 -2.08 -25.63 -21.52
N TYR A 220 -1.40 -26.55 -20.87
CA TYR A 220 -0.66 -26.25 -19.63
C TYR A 220 0.49 -25.27 -19.89
N GLY A 221 0.57 -24.20 -19.10
CA GLY A 221 1.71 -23.31 -19.08
C GLY A 221 1.51 -22.03 -18.28
N GLY A 222 2.63 -21.34 -18.08
CA GLY A 222 2.74 -20.11 -17.29
C GLY A 222 4.18 -19.64 -17.23
N ALA A 223 4.38 -18.46 -16.65
CA ALA A 223 5.67 -17.82 -16.45
C ALA A 223 5.55 -16.69 -15.43
N GLY A 224 6.61 -16.44 -14.67
CA GLY A 224 6.74 -15.27 -13.80
C GLY A 224 7.66 -14.21 -14.35
N TYR A 225 7.35 -12.97 -13.99
CA TYR A 225 8.13 -11.78 -14.27
C TYR A 225 8.27 -11.00 -12.96
N ALA A 226 9.09 -11.54 -12.04
CA ALA A 226 9.21 -11.00 -10.69
C ALA A 226 9.52 -9.49 -10.65
N SER A 227 10.37 -9.00 -11.56
CA SER A 227 10.70 -7.57 -11.65
C SER A 227 9.57 -6.67 -12.18
N ASN A 228 8.51 -7.26 -12.73
CA ASN A 228 7.34 -6.57 -13.26
C ASN A 228 6.09 -6.77 -12.40
N ASP A 229 6.21 -7.44 -11.25
CA ASP A 229 5.07 -7.76 -10.38
C ASP A 229 3.97 -8.53 -11.14
N LEU A 230 4.36 -9.45 -12.05
CA LEU A 230 3.47 -10.07 -13.01
C LEU A 230 3.71 -11.59 -13.11
N CYS A 231 2.62 -12.34 -13.24
CA CYS A 231 2.65 -13.74 -13.65
C CYS A 231 1.65 -14.03 -14.78
N THR A 232 1.88 -15.12 -15.50
CA THR A 232 1.00 -15.60 -16.56
C THR A 232 0.57 -17.04 -16.28
N PHE A 233 -0.63 -17.40 -16.73
CA PHE A 233 -1.09 -18.79 -16.73
C PHE A 233 -2.19 -19.05 -17.75
N SER A 234 -2.33 -20.31 -18.17
CA SER A 234 -3.44 -20.74 -19.00
C SER A 234 -4.75 -20.79 -18.22
N GLY A 235 -5.75 -20.06 -18.71
CA GLY A 235 -7.02 -19.86 -18.03
C GLY A 235 -7.85 -21.12 -17.83
N PHE A 236 -7.90 -22.00 -18.84
CA PHE A 236 -8.76 -23.19 -18.81
C PHE A 236 -8.01 -24.47 -18.45
N GLU A 237 -6.78 -24.36 -17.93
CA GLU A 237 -6.07 -25.51 -17.37
C GLU A 237 -5.77 -25.32 -15.88
N GLY A 238 -6.36 -26.17 -15.05
CA GLY A 238 -6.38 -26.02 -13.60
C GLY A 238 -4.98 -26.00 -12.97
N SER A 239 -4.07 -26.85 -13.47
CA SER A 239 -2.70 -26.93 -12.95
C SER A 239 -1.87 -25.67 -13.25
N SER A 240 -2.26 -24.87 -14.25
CA SER A 240 -1.56 -23.63 -14.58
C SER A 240 -1.79 -22.54 -13.53
N LEU A 241 -2.91 -22.59 -12.79
CA LEU A 241 -3.12 -21.67 -11.67
C LEU A 241 -2.07 -21.85 -10.57
N GLU A 242 -1.61 -23.09 -10.34
CA GLU A 242 -0.54 -23.36 -9.37
C GLU A 242 0.78 -22.71 -9.80
N VAL A 243 1.04 -22.64 -11.11
CA VAL A 243 2.18 -21.85 -11.65
C VAL A 243 2.01 -20.39 -11.25
N ALA A 244 0.86 -19.77 -11.51
CA ALA A 244 0.65 -18.36 -11.16
C ALA A 244 0.84 -18.08 -9.66
N ILE A 245 0.44 -18.99 -8.76
CA ILE A 245 0.63 -18.84 -7.31
C ILE A 245 2.12 -19.00 -6.94
N HIS A 246 2.83 -19.93 -7.57
CA HIS A 246 4.29 -20.06 -7.42
C HIS A 246 5.01 -18.78 -7.87
N GLU A 247 4.66 -18.26 -9.05
CA GLU A 247 5.27 -17.05 -9.60
C GLU A 247 4.96 -15.80 -8.77
N PHE A 248 3.77 -15.74 -8.16
CA PHE A 248 3.44 -14.73 -7.16
C PHE A 248 4.38 -14.79 -5.95
N GLY A 249 4.83 -15.99 -5.57
CA GLY A 249 5.85 -16.17 -4.53
C GLY A 249 7.13 -15.40 -4.85
N HIS A 250 7.55 -15.38 -6.11
CA HIS A 250 8.71 -14.58 -6.55
C HIS A 250 8.41 -13.08 -6.54
N SER A 251 7.34 -12.65 -7.23
CA SER A 251 7.07 -11.22 -7.43
C SER A 251 6.68 -10.50 -6.13
N PHE A 252 5.88 -11.13 -5.28
CA PHE A 252 5.41 -10.54 -4.05
C PHE A 252 6.33 -10.85 -2.86
N GLY A 253 6.78 -12.11 -2.76
CA GLY A 253 7.53 -12.62 -1.62
C GLY A 253 9.05 -12.44 -1.70
N ASP A 254 9.61 -12.07 -2.86
CA ASP A 254 11.06 -12.16 -3.14
C ASP A 254 11.63 -13.56 -2.85
N LEU A 255 10.84 -14.61 -3.11
CA LEU A 255 11.24 -15.99 -2.88
C LEU A 255 12.13 -16.49 -4.03
N ALA A 256 13.02 -17.43 -3.75
CA ALA A 256 13.76 -18.17 -4.77
C ALA A 256 13.04 -19.49 -5.10
N ASP A 257 13.39 -20.06 -6.25
CA ASP A 257 13.07 -21.45 -6.55
C ASP A 257 13.78 -22.39 -5.58
N GLU A 258 13.06 -23.42 -5.13
CA GLU A 258 13.56 -24.46 -4.23
C GLU A 258 13.85 -25.78 -4.97
N TYR A 259 13.57 -25.86 -6.27
CA TYR A 259 13.94 -27.03 -7.07
C TYR A 259 15.40 -26.97 -7.54
N ASP A 260 15.94 -28.15 -7.83
CA ASP A 260 17.25 -28.40 -8.43
C ASP A 260 17.07 -29.23 -9.71
N TYR A 261 18.12 -29.37 -10.51
CA TYR A 261 18.08 -30.16 -11.76
C TYR A 261 18.72 -31.55 -11.64
N ALA A 262 19.12 -31.99 -10.45
CA ALA A 262 19.80 -33.26 -10.21
C ALA A 262 20.95 -33.56 -11.20
N ASP A 263 21.65 -32.52 -11.65
CA ASP A 263 22.63 -32.55 -12.74
C ASP A 263 24.09 -32.54 -12.25
N GLY A 264 24.30 -32.66 -10.94
CA GLY A 264 25.61 -32.64 -10.29
C GLY A 264 26.19 -31.26 -10.03
N THR A 265 25.47 -30.18 -10.35
CA THR A 265 25.98 -28.81 -10.18
C THR A 265 26.07 -28.39 -8.71
N THR A 266 27.11 -27.62 -8.39
CA THR A 266 27.38 -27.12 -7.03
C THR A 266 27.52 -25.60 -7.05
N TYR A 267 26.75 -24.93 -6.21
CA TYR A 267 26.93 -23.50 -5.95
C TYR A 267 28.07 -23.27 -4.94
N SER A 268 29.00 -22.37 -5.27
CA SER A 268 30.15 -22.00 -4.43
C SER A 268 30.25 -20.49 -4.16
N GLY A 269 29.20 -19.75 -4.49
CA GLY A 269 29.14 -18.29 -4.31
C GLY A 269 28.79 -17.85 -2.89
N PRO A 270 28.63 -16.53 -2.68
CA PRO A 270 28.24 -15.96 -1.38
C PRO A 270 26.80 -16.32 -0.99
N GLU A 271 26.45 -16.02 0.26
CA GLU A 271 25.08 -16.16 0.77
C GLU A 271 24.06 -15.41 -0.10
N LEU A 272 22.88 -16.00 -0.23
CA LEU A 272 21.79 -15.53 -1.09
C LEU A 272 20.89 -14.54 -0.34
N GLY A 273 20.21 -13.65 -1.07
CA GLY A 273 19.31 -12.67 -0.46
C GLY A 273 17.95 -13.26 -0.08
N GLU A 274 17.43 -14.16 -0.92
CA GLU A 274 16.11 -14.77 -0.82
C GLU A 274 16.00 -15.59 0.47
N ILE A 275 14.89 -15.45 1.19
CA ILE A 275 14.76 -15.97 2.55
C ILE A 275 14.67 -17.50 2.61
N ASN A 276 14.17 -18.13 1.55
CA ASN A 276 13.83 -19.55 1.50
C ASN A 276 14.95 -20.43 0.89
N VAL A 277 16.14 -19.87 0.67
CA VAL A 277 17.34 -20.61 0.28
C VAL A 277 18.58 -20.08 1.00
N SER A 278 19.57 -20.93 1.23
CA SER A 278 20.82 -20.53 1.88
C SER A 278 21.98 -21.49 1.63
N ILE A 279 23.21 -20.98 1.71
CA ILE A 279 24.41 -21.84 1.72
C ILE A 279 24.68 -22.48 3.09
N GLN A 280 24.03 -21.99 4.16
CA GLN A 280 24.23 -22.46 5.52
C GLN A 280 23.47 -23.76 5.80
N ASN A 281 24.06 -24.64 6.60
CA ASN A 281 23.35 -25.77 7.21
C ASN A 281 22.59 -25.33 8.48
N ALA A 282 21.76 -26.23 9.02
CA ALA A 282 20.92 -25.92 10.19
C ALA A 282 21.72 -25.46 11.42
N ALA A 283 22.89 -26.07 11.71
CA ALA A 283 23.71 -25.69 12.85
C ALA A 283 24.35 -24.29 12.68
N GLN A 284 24.75 -23.95 11.46
CA GLN A 284 25.26 -22.62 11.13
C GLN A 284 24.16 -21.56 11.29
N MET A 285 22.94 -21.82 10.81
CA MET A 285 21.80 -20.92 11.02
C MET A 285 21.44 -20.76 12.49
N GLN A 286 21.48 -21.85 13.27
CA GLN A 286 21.26 -21.82 14.71
C GLN A 286 22.25 -20.86 15.41
N THR A 287 23.50 -20.84 14.93
CA THR A 287 24.59 -20.04 15.48
C THR A 287 24.54 -18.59 15.02
N SER A 288 24.28 -18.35 13.73
CA SER A 288 24.24 -17.02 13.13
C SER A 288 22.95 -16.26 13.44
N GLY A 289 21.85 -16.98 13.73
CA GLY A 289 20.54 -16.39 13.98
C GLY A 289 19.82 -15.92 12.71
N ASN A 290 20.29 -16.29 11.53
CA ASN A 290 19.78 -15.78 10.24
C ASN A 290 18.83 -16.76 9.54
N LYS A 291 18.26 -16.33 8.41
CA LYS A 291 17.39 -17.12 7.52
C LYS A 291 16.18 -17.66 8.28
N TRP A 292 15.93 -18.96 8.21
CA TRP A 292 14.79 -19.60 8.85
C TRP A 292 15.14 -20.30 10.16
N LYS A 293 16.15 -19.81 10.90
CA LYS A 293 16.51 -20.33 12.23
C LYS A 293 15.29 -20.52 13.14
N ALA A 294 14.32 -19.60 13.11
CA ALA A 294 13.11 -19.68 13.94
C ALA A 294 12.16 -20.84 13.56
N TRP A 295 12.35 -21.41 12.36
CA TRP A 295 11.57 -22.52 11.83
C TRP A 295 12.25 -23.88 12.00
N LEU A 296 13.56 -23.96 12.25
CA LEU A 296 14.27 -25.24 12.39
C LEU A 296 13.59 -26.16 13.42
N GLY A 297 13.26 -27.39 13.00
CA GLY A 297 12.58 -28.41 13.80
C GLY A 297 11.05 -28.29 13.84
N VAL A 298 10.46 -27.21 13.32
CA VAL A 298 9.00 -27.04 13.24
C VAL A 298 8.44 -27.95 12.16
N SER A 299 7.38 -28.69 12.48
CA SER A 299 6.65 -29.50 11.50
C SER A 299 5.30 -28.86 11.18
N LEU A 300 5.04 -28.61 9.90
CA LEU A 300 3.73 -28.15 9.43
C LEU A 300 2.98 -29.29 8.72
N PRO A 301 1.64 -29.33 8.78
CA PRO A 301 0.86 -30.27 7.99
C PRO A 301 1.21 -30.18 6.50
N ILE A 302 1.28 -31.33 5.81
CA ILE A 302 1.61 -31.47 4.38
C ILE A 302 3.07 -31.15 4.04
N VAL A 303 3.58 -29.98 4.45
CA VAL A 303 4.96 -29.52 4.16
C VAL A 303 6.02 -30.32 4.94
N GLY A 304 5.69 -30.74 6.17
CA GLY A 304 6.58 -31.53 7.03
C GLY A 304 7.58 -30.68 7.84
N VAL A 305 8.68 -31.33 8.24
CA VAL A 305 9.69 -30.75 9.14
C VAL A 305 10.59 -29.77 8.40
N HIS A 306 10.80 -28.61 9.03
CA HIS A 306 11.75 -27.61 8.57
C HIS A 306 13.15 -27.94 9.06
N GLY A 307 14.07 -28.10 8.11
CA GLY A 307 15.48 -28.39 8.32
C GLY A 307 16.34 -27.54 7.39
N ALA A 308 17.41 -28.10 6.84
CA ALA A 308 18.20 -27.47 5.79
C ALA A 308 18.57 -28.54 4.77
N PHE A 309 17.67 -28.78 3.82
CA PHE A 309 17.75 -29.86 2.84
C PHE A 309 18.60 -29.42 1.66
N GLU A 310 19.57 -30.22 1.26
CA GLU A 310 20.45 -29.92 0.12
C GLU A 310 19.68 -29.96 -1.21
N GLY A 311 20.00 -29.02 -2.09
CA GLY A 311 19.33 -28.78 -3.36
C GLY A 311 18.37 -27.58 -3.30
N GLY A 312 18.52 -26.66 -4.25
CA GLY A 312 17.65 -25.50 -4.41
C GLY A 312 18.26 -24.43 -5.32
N ARG A 313 17.43 -23.49 -5.80
CA ARG A 313 17.82 -22.43 -6.73
C ARG A 313 18.63 -22.97 -7.92
N TYR A 314 18.14 -24.06 -8.49
CA TYR A 314 18.68 -24.76 -9.66
C TYR A 314 19.96 -25.56 -9.44
N PHE A 315 20.58 -25.51 -8.26
CA PHE A 315 21.80 -26.27 -7.95
C PHE A 315 21.47 -27.50 -7.09
N GLN A 316 22.08 -28.64 -7.44
CA GLN A 316 21.92 -29.87 -6.65
C GLN A 316 22.65 -29.78 -5.31
N PHE A 317 23.83 -29.15 -5.27
CA PHE A 317 24.67 -29.03 -4.07
C PHE A 317 25.02 -27.57 -3.73
N GLY A 318 25.40 -27.34 -2.47
CA GLY A 318 25.90 -26.04 -2.01
C GLY A 318 24.82 -25.01 -1.63
N ILE A 319 23.58 -25.22 -2.04
CA ILE A 319 22.40 -24.48 -1.57
C ILE A 319 21.46 -25.44 -0.85
N ARG A 320 20.80 -24.92 0.18
CA ARG A 320 19.79 -25.62 0.97
C ARG A 320 18.47 -24.87 0.95
N ARG A 321 17.38 -25.64 1.03
CA ARG A 321 16.00 -25.20 1.18
C ARG A 321 15.44 -25.62 2.55
N PRO A 322 14.38 -24.98 3.07
CA PRO A 322 13.90 -25.20 4.43
C PRO A 322 13.16 -26.53 4.60
N THR A 323 12.49 -27.06 3.58
CA THR A 323 11.67 -28.28 3.69
C THR A 323 11.98 -29.25 2.57
N ASN A 324 11.61 -30.52 2.73
CA ASN A 324 11.83 -31.51 1.67
C ASN A 324 11.10 -31.11 0.37
N ASP A 325 9.88 -30.59 0.51
CA ASP A 325 9.05 -30.08 -0.57
C ASP A 325 8.25 -28.84 -0.12
N SER A 326 7.89 -27.98 -1.08
CA SER A 326 7.07 -26.77 -0.89
C SER A 326 6.58 -26.26 -2.24
N LEU A 327 5.68 -25.27 -2.25
CA LEU A 327 5.20 -24.69 -3.52
C LEU A 327 6.32 -24.10 -4.38
N MET A 328 7.39 -23.61 -3.76
CA MET A 328 8.57 -23.08 -4.47
C MET A 328 9.43 -24.19 -5.09
N ARG A 329 9.12 -25.46 -4.83
CA ARG A 329 9.81 -26.63 -5.40
C ARG A 329 8.91 -27.43 -6.33
N SER A 330 7.70 -27.74 -5.88
CA SER A 330 6.73 -28.59 -6.57
C SER A 330 5.33 -27.99 -6.45
N LEU A 331 4.63 -27.88 -7.59
CA LEU A 331 3.27 -27.39 -7.67
C LEU A 331 2.28 -28.30 -6.91
N GLY A 332 1.15 -27.73 -6.48
CA GLY A 332 0.11 -28.47 -5.75
C GLY A 332 0.40 -28.70 -4.27
N THR A 333 1.54 -28.21 -3.76
CA THR A 333 1.91 -28.24 -2.34
C THR A 333 1.77 -26.83 -1.73
N PRO A 334 1.55 -26.69 -0.40
CA PRO A 334 1.56 -25.37 0.23
C PRO A 334 2.96 -24.73 0.26
N PHE A 335 3.02 -23.40 0.39
CA PHE A 335 4.23 -22.71 0.81
C PHE A 335 4.74 -23.25 2.15
N ASN A 336 6.07 -23.33 2.31
CA ASN A 336 6.67 -23.62 3.60
C ASN A 336 6.59 -22.42 4.56
N GLY A 337 6.92 -22.64 5.84
CA GLY A 337 6.85 -21.64 6.89
C GLY A 337 7.62 -20.36 6.56
N PRO A 338 8.92 -20.43 6.19
CA PRO A 338 9.70 -19.26 5.80
C PRO A 338 9.12 -18.46 4.63
N CYS A 339 8.58 -19.16 3.61
CA CYS A 339 7.90 -18.50 2.49
C CYS A 339 6.64 -17.75 2.97
N LEU A 340 5.78 -18.41 3.75
CA LEU A 340 4.56 -17.79 4.30
C LEU A 340 4.88 -16.62 5.23
N GLU A 341 5.87 -16.77 6.11
CA GLU A 341 6.35 -15.71 7.01
C GLU A 341 6.72 -14.47 6.22
N GLN A 342 7.53 -14.63 5.17
CA GLN A 342 7.97 -13.52 4.34
C GLN A 342 6.81 -12.84 3.60
N MET A 343 5.87 -13.61 3.06
CA MET A 343 4.68 -13.03 2.42
C MET A 343 3.81 -12.27 3.42
N ILE A 344 3.66 -12.74 4.66
CA ILE A 344 2.93 -12.03 5.71
C ILE A 344 3.65 -10.71 6.09
N ILE A 345 4.98 -10.73 6.17
CA ILE A 345 5.77 -9.51 6.38
C ILE A 345 5.54 -8.52 5.23
N LYS A 346 5.53 -8.99 3.98
CA LYS A 346 5.27 -8.14 2.81
C LYS A 346 3.88 -7.51 2.85
N ILE A 347 2.86 -8.24 3.31
CA ILE A 347 1.52 -7.69 3.54
C ILE A 347 1.59 -6.50 4.50
N HIS A 348 2.19 -6.68 5.67
CA HIS A 348 2.30 -5.62 6.69
C HIS A 348 3.29 -4.50 6.33
N GLN A 349 4.21 -4.71 5.39
CA GLN A 349 5.05 -3.65 4.83
C GLN A 349 4.29 -2.72 3.88
N GLN A 350 3.25 -3.23 3.22
CA GLN A 350 2.50 -2.51 2.18
C GLN A 350 1.16 -1.97 2.67
N THR A 351 0.68 -2.44 3.82
CA THR A 351 -0.62 -2.09 4.40
C THR A 351 -0.49 -1.68 5.86
N LYS A 352 -1.59 -1.18 6.42
CA LYS A 352 -1.77 -0.84 7.83
C LYS A 352 -2.92 -1.62 8.42
N MET A 353 -2.81 -2.02 9.70
CA MET A 353 -3.88 -2.73 10.40
C MET A 353 -5.08 -1.85 10.75
N VAL A 354 -4.95 -0.52 10.63
CA VAL A 354 -6.02 0.47 10.88
C VAL A 354 -6.34 1.22 9.60
N ASP A 355 -7.60 1.21 9.17
CA ASP A 355 -8.08 1.95 8.01
C ASP A 355 -8.40 3.41 8.35
N ALA A 356 -8.99 3.64 9.52
CA ALA A 356 -9.43 4.96 9.92
C ALA A 356 -9.46 5.08 11.44
N THR A 357 -9.36 6.31 11.92
CA THR A 357 -9.52 6.65 13.33
C THR A 357 -10.58 7.75 13.45
N THR A 358 -11.35 7.76 14.53
CA THR A 358 -12.39 8.79 14.75
C THR A 358 -11.78 10.18 14.95
N HIS A 359 -10.51 10.22 15.37
CA HIS A 359 -9.71 11.43 15.51
C HIS A 359 -8.40 11.27 14.76
N PRO A 360 -7.90 12.30 14.04
CA PRO A 360 -6.63 12.20 13.33
C PRO A 360 -5.49 11.75 14.25
N VAL A 361 -4.62 10.86 13.76
CA VAL A 361 -3.47 10.39 14.53
C VAL A 361 -2.54 11.57 14.81
N ASN A 362 -1.97 11.62 16.01
CA ASN A 362 -1.15 12.70 16.57
C ASN A 362 -1.89 14.03 16.77
N SER A 363 -3.23 14.02 16.79
CA SER A 363 -4.02 15.20 17.15
C SER A 363 -4.17 15.34 18.66
N THR A 364 -4.54 16.55 19.07
CA THR A 364 -5.10 16.80 20.40
C THR A 364 -6.54 16.30 20.46
N VAL A 365 -6.91 15.65 21.56
CA VAL A 365 -8.25 15.19 21.86
C VAL A 365 -8.64 15.75 23.23
N VAL A 366 -9.74 16.49 23.26
CA VAL A 366 -10.35 16.92 24.52
C VAL A 366 -10.92 15.68 25.20
N ARG A 367 -10.81 15.61 26.54
CA ARG A 367 -11.39 14.54 27.36
C ARG A 367 -12.92 14.43 27.10
N ASN A 368 -13.54 13.39 27.65
CA ASN A 368 -14.94 13.05 27.45
C ASN A 368 -15.30 12.77 25.98
N ALA A 369 -14.29 12.51 25.15
CA ALA A 369 -14.42 12.01 23.79
C ALA A 369 -14.24 10.48 23.74
N VAL A 370 -14.87 9.87 22.74
CA VAL A 370 -14.63 8.47 22.37
C VAL A 370 -13.67 8.42 21.18
N ILE A 371 -12.47 7.90 21.43
CA ILE A 371 -11.47 7.64 20.39
C ILE A 371 -11.70 6.23 19.87
N GLY A 372 -11.75 6.05 18.56
CA GLY A 372 -11.97 4.75 17.92
C GLY A 372 -11.06 4.52 16.74
N ALA A 373 -10.78 3.26 16.47
CA ALA A 373 -10.05 2.79 15.30
C ALA A 373 -10.87 1.73 14.54
N THR A 374 -10.96 1.88 13.22
CA THR A 374 -11.53 0.88 12.31
C THR A 374 -10.41 -0.02 11.82
N LEU A 375 -10.47 -1.30 12.19
CA LEU A 375 -9.38 -2.26 12.00
C LEU A 375 -9.62 -3.19 10.80
N ILE A 376 -8.56 -3.54 10.09
CA ILE A 376 -8.56 -4.63 9.11
C ILE A 376 -8.31 -5.95 9.84
N GLN A 377 -9.37 -6.66 10.19
CA GLN A 377 -9.22 -7.97 10.84
C GLN A 377 -8.75 -9.04 9.83
N PRO A 378 -7.66 -9.78 10.10
CA PRO A 378 -7.42 -11.06 9.46
C PRO A 378 -8.64 -11.98 9.59
N SER A 379 -8.84 -12.86 8.63
CA SER A 379 -10.06 -13.68 8.53
C SER A 379 -10.04 -14.91 9.44
N LEU A 380 -8.84 -15.40 9.79
CA LEU A 380 -8.65 -16.63 10.58
C LEU A 380 -8.14 -16.37 12.01
N HIS A 381 -7.88 -15.12 12.38
CA HIS A 381 -7.48 -14.72 13.73
C HIS A 381 -7.81 -13.26 14.00
N ALA A 382 -7.91 -12.88 15.27
CA ALA A 382 -8.17 -11.50 15.67
C ALA A 382 -6.86 -10.76 15.97
N LEU A 383 -6.80 -9.49 15.58
CA LEU A 383 -5.76 -8.58 16.06
C LEU A 383 -5.91 -8.36 17.58
N THR A 384 -4.80 -8.17 18.29
CA THR A 384 -4.83 -7.73 19.69
C THR A 384 -4.69 -6.21 19.76
N LYS A 385 -5.27 -5.62 20.80
CA LYS A 385 -5.28 -4.18 21.02
C LYS A 385 -5.00 -3.91 22.49
N GLN A 386 -4.22 -2.88 22.76
CA GLN A 386 -4.00 -2.40 24.11
C GLN A 386 -3.82 -0.87 24.10
N TRP A 387 -4.57 -0.19 24.96
CA TRP A 387 -4.41 1.25 25.17
C TRP A 387 -3.38 1.55 26.26
N TYR A 388 -2.60 2.60 26.07
CA TYR A 388 -1.58 3.09 27.00
C TYR A 388 -1.80 4.57 27.27
N ARG A 389 -1.55 5.00 28.50
CA ARG A 389 -1.51 6.40 28.92
C ARG A 389 -0.14 6.69 29.49
N SER A 390 0.56 7.66 28.92
CA SER A 390 1.95 8.01 29.28
C SER A 390 2.88 6.78 29.36
N GLY A 391 2.71 5.83 28.42
CA GLY A 391 3.49 4.59 28.36
C GLY A 391 3.02 3.47 29.31
N VAL A 392 2.00 3.70 30.15
CA VAL A 392 1.45 2.69 31.07
C VAL A 392 0.17 2.10 30.50
N ALA A 393 0.05 0.78 30.45
CA ALA A 393 -1.14 0.11 29.95
C ALA A 393 -2.37 0.46 30.81
N ILE A 394 -3.47 0.85 30.16
CA ILE A 394 -4.76 1.05 30.83
C ILE A 394 -5.39 -0.33 31.02
N PRO A 395 -5.60 -0.81 32.27
CA PRO A 395 -6.11 -2.16 32.51
C PRO A 395 -7.47 -2.40 31.85
N GLY A 396 -7.61 -3.51 31.14
CA GLY A 396 -8.87 -3.90 30.48
C GLY A 396 -9.20 -3.14 29.18
N ALA A 397 -8.49 -2.05 28.87
CA ALA A 397 -8.69 -1.29 27.64
C ALA A 397 -8.10 -2.01 26.43
N THR A 398 -8.83 -3.02 25.94
CA THR A 398 -8.45 -3.92 24.83
C THR A 398 -9.42 -3.84 23.64
N ASN A 399 -10.40 -2.93 23.71
CA ASN A 399 -11.31 -2.63 22.61
C ASN A 399 -10.66 -1.71 21.58
N ALA A 400 -11.21 -1.68 20.37
CA ALA A 400 -10.78 -0.74 19.32
C ALA A 400 -11.21 0.72 19.59
N THR A 401 -12.05 0.92 20.62
CA THR A 401 -12.51 2.22 21.09
C THR A 401 -12.13 2.42 22.55
N LEU A 402 -11.86 3.66 22.93
CA LEU A 402 -11.66 4.10 24.30
C LEU A 402 -12.50 5.35 24.56
N ASP A 403 -13.39 5.27 25.53
CA ASP A 403 -14.07 6.43 26.10
C ASP A 403 -13.16 7.07 27.16
N THR A 404 -12.73 8.29 26.90
CA THR A 404 -11.77 9.01 27.75
C THR A 404 -12.40 9.56 29.04
N SER A 405 -13.72 9.53 29.18
CA SER A 405 -14.42 9.96 30.40
C SER A 405 -14.09 9.11 31.62
N TYR A 406 -13.81 7.82 31.42
CA TYR A 406 -13.42 6.89 32.49
C TYR A 406 -11.97 7.03 32.96
N LEU A 407 -11.15 7.80 32.24
CA LEU A 407 -9.78 8.04 32.66
C LEU A 407 -9.79 9.07 33.81
N ALA A 408 -8.87 9.00 34.77
CA ALA A 408 -8.67 10.11 35.73
C ALA A 408 -8.13 11.36 35.02
N VAL A 409 -8.48 12.58 35.46
CA VAL A 409 -8.00 13.83 34.85
C VAL A 409 -6.48 13.82 34.72
N ALA A 410 -5.98 14.40 33.63
CA ALA A 410 -4.59 14.32 33.22
C ALA A 410 -4.07 15.72 32.91
N PRO A 411 -2.81 16.04 33.26
CA PRO A 411 -2.20 17.27 32.78
C PRO A 411 -2.33 17.37 31.25
N ALA A 412 -2.57 18.60 30.77
CA ALA A 412 -2.56 18.89 29.34
C ALA A 412 -1.24 18.40 28.72
N GLY A 413 -1.35 17.70 27.58
CA GLY A 413 -0.17 17.09 26.94
C GLY A 413 0.01 15.60 27.25
N THR A 414 -0.88 14.98 28.03
CA THR A 414 -0.79 13.55 28.35
C THR A 414 -0.92 12.69 27.08
N SER A 415 0.07 11.82 26.83
CA SER A 415 0.03 10.91 25.68
C SER A 415 -0.96 9.77 25.93
N LEU A 416 -1.82 9.52 24.94
CA LEU A 416 -2.63 8.31 24.84
C LEU A 416 -2.22 7.54 23.59
N GLN A 417 -2.03 6.23 23.69
CA GLN A 417 -1.62 5.39 22.57
C GLN A 417 -2.50 4.15 22.46
N LEU A 418 -2.84 3.77 21.24
CA LEU A 418 -3.40 2.47 20.90
C LEU A 418 -2.30 1.65 20.22
N VAL A 419 -1.94 0.51 20.80
CA VAL A 419 -1.05 -0.47 20.18
C VAL A 419 -1.90 -1.60 19.60
N VAL A 420 -1.76 -1.84 18.30
CA VAL A 420 -2.43 -2.93 17.57
C VAL A 420 -1.36 -3.93 17.14
N ILE A 421 -1.57 -5.21 17.43
CA ILE A 421 -0.63 -6.28 17.12
C ILE A 421 -1.34 -7.39 16.35
N ASP A 422 -0.67 -7.92 15.34
CA ASP A 422 -1.03 -9.19 14.72
C ASP A 422 -0.35 -10.34 15.49
N PRO A 423 -1.12 -11.18 16.22
CA PRO A 423 -0.54 -12.25 17.03
C PRO A 423 -0.17 -13.49 16.23
N THR A 424 -0.33 -13.53 14.89
CA THR A 424 -0.17 -14.72 14.05
C THR A 424 1.10 -15.51 14.34
N THR A 425 1.01 -16.81 14.60
CA THR A 425 2.18 -17.66 14.87
C THR A 425 2.95 -18.06 13.60
N LYS A 426 2.45 -17.64 12.43
CA LYS A 426 3.07 -17.84 11.11
C LYS A 426 4.21 -16.88 10.81
N VAL A 427 4.46 -15.91 11.69
CA VAL A 427 5.70 -15.13 11.72
C VAL A 427 6.40 -15.46 13.04
N ARG A 428 7.52 -16.15 12.96
CA ARG A 428 8.32 -16.67 14.09
C ARG A 428 9.61 -15.88 14.33
N ASN A 429 10.03 -15.07 13.37
CA ASN A 429 11.13 -14.13 13.57
C ASN A 429 10.67 -12.94 14.44
N GLU A 430 11.03 -12.96 15.73
CA GLU A 430 10.62 -11.93 16.71
C GLU A 430 11.07 -10.50 16.36
N SER A 431 12.22 -10.35 15.71
CA SER A 431 12.67 -9.03 15.24
C SER A 431 11.74 -8.49 14.15
N LEU A 432 11.35 -9.35 13.20
CA LEU A 432 10.39 -8.96 12.16
C LEU A 432 8.97 -8.77 12.71
N ARG A 433 8.54 -9.58 13.69
CA ARG A 433 7.25 -9.38 14.38
C ARG A 433 7.18 -8.01 15.04
N THR A 434 8.22 -7.65 15.81
CA THR A 434 8.27 -6.36 16.52
C THR A 434 8.30 -5.20 15.53
N GLN A 435 8.97 -5.38 14.39
CA GLN A 435 9.10 -4.33 13.39
C GLN A 435 7.85 -4.13 12.54
N TRP A 436 7.14 -5.20 12.16
CA TRP A 436 6.11 -5.15 11.13
C TRP A 436 4.72 -5.59 11.60
N LEU A 437 4.60 -6.42 12.64
CA LEU A 437 3.30 -6.92 13.13
C LEU A 437 2.81 -6.14 14.36
N GLN A 438 3.34 -4.92 14.56
CA GLN A 438 2.92 -4.01 15.61
C GLN A 438 2.82 -2.58 15.06
N GLU A 439 1.71 -1.92 15.37
CA GLU A 439 1.47 -0.53 15.04
C GLU A 439 1.04 0.26 16.28
N THR A 440 1.54 1.49 16.40
CA THR A 440 1.20 2.39 17.51
C THR A 440 0.59 3.67 16.96
N TYR A 441 -0.61 3.98 17.42
CA TYR A 441 -1.36 5.19 17.09
C TYR A 441 -1.43 6.07 18.33
N SER A 442 -1.08 7.35 18.22
CA SER A 442 -0.95 8.25 19.37
C SER A 442 -1.87 9.46 19.26
N TRP A 443 -2.33 9.96 20.40
CA TRP A 443 -3.07 11.21 20.56
C TRP A 443 -2.57 11.93 21.81
N THR A 444 -2.78 13.24 21.84
CA THR A 444 -2.51 14.05 23.04
C THR A 444 -3.84 14.37 23.71
N ILE A 445 -4.05 13.88 24.93
CA ILE A 445 -5.24 14.25 25.71
C ILE A 445 -4.98 15.59 26.40
N VAL A 446 -5.97 16.46 26.28
CA VAL A 446 -6.10 17.65 27.12
C VAL A 446 -7.36 17.53 27.98
N PRO A 447 -7.39 18.15 29.17
CA PRO A 447 -8.61 18.29 29.95
C PRO A 447 -9.75 18.86 29.10
N ASP A 448 -10.99 18.57 29.50
CA ASP A 448 -12.11 19.39 29.04
C ASP A 448 -11.79 20.81 29.43
N ALA A 449 -11.87 21.74 28.48
CA ALA A 449 -11.80 23.15 28.82
C ALA A 449 -12.83 23.37 29.93
N CYS A 450 -12.42 23.86 31.08
CA CYS A 450 -13.41 24.38 32.01
C CYS A 450 -14.19 25.45 31.24
N ALA A 451 -15.52 25.42 31.29
CA ALA A 451 -16.32 26.40 30.58
C ALA A 451 -15.88 27.84 30.91
N ALA A 452 -15.39 28.03 32.15
CA ALA A 452 -14.86 29.27 32.69
C ALA A 452 -13.37 29.59 32.41
N ASP A 453 -12.61 28.70 31.76
CA ASP A 453 -11.24 28.99 31.28
C ASP A 453 -11.32 29.69 29.92
N LEU A 454 -11.46 31.01 29.98
CA LEU A 454 -11.73 31.87 28.83
C LEU A 454 -10.49 32.08 27.96
N ASN A 455 -9.29 32.02 28.54
CA ASN A 455 -8.02 32.19 27.81
C ASN A 455 -7.36 30.88 27.35
N LEU A 456 -7.90 29.72 27.75
CA LEU A 456 -7.40 28.37 27.45
C LEU A 456 -6.00 28.08 28.03
N ASP A 457 -5.66 28.70 29.16
CA ASP A 457 -4.37 28.46 29.83
C ASP A 457 -4.40 27.25 30.80
N GLY A 458 -5.58 26.64 30.98
CA GLY A 458 -5.80 25.50 31.85
C GLY A 458 -6.07 25.88 33.32
N ASN A 459 -6.21 27.15 33.66
CA ASN A 459 -6.51 27.63 35.00
C ASN A 459 -7.57 28.74 34.96
N ILE A 460 -8.64 28.60 35.74
CA ILE A 460 -9.60 29.67 35.94
C ILE A 460 -9.07 30.62 37.01
N ASN A 461 -8.66 31.81 36.57
CA ASN A 461 -8.02 32.79 37.43
C ASN A 461 -8.45 34.23 37.12
N GLY A 462 -7.73 35.21 37.67
CA GLY A 462 -8.03 36.63 37.48
C GLY A 462 -8.00 37.08 36.01
N THR A 463 -7.29 36.35 35.16
CA THR A 463 -7.22 36.61 33.71
C THR A 463 -8.54 36.26 33.04
N ASP A 464 -9.15 35.13 33.38
CA ASP A 464 -10.46 34.72 32.87
C ASP A 464 -11.57 35.62 33.39
N LEU A 465 -11.51 35.98 34.68
CA LEU A 465 -12.43 36.96 35.24
C LEU A 465 -12.34 38.30 34.50
N ALA A 466 -11.14 38.77 34.17
CA ALA A 466 -10.96 40.00 33.41
C ALA A 466 -11.54 39.88 31.99
N LEU A 467 -11.38 38.73 31.33
CA LEU A 467 -11.99 38.46 30.02
C LEU A 467 -13.51 38.46 30.10
N LEU A 468 -14.10 37.82 31.12
CA LEU A 468 -15.55 37.82 31.34
C LEU A 468 -16.07 39.24 31.55
N LEU A 469 -15.44 39.99 32.46
CA LEU A 469 -15.81 41.37 32.77
C LEU A 469 -15.64 42.30 31.57
N SER A 470 -14.67 42.04 30.68
CA SER A 470 -14.49 42.82 29.45
C SER A 470 -15.64 42.62 28.44
N ALA A 471 -16.33 41.48 28.53
CA ALA A 471 -17.47 41.12 27.68
C ALA A 471 -18.83 41.34 28.40
N TRP A 472 -18.84 41.98 29.57
CA TRP A 472 -20.04 42.12 30.39
C TRP A 472 -21.20 42.79 29.62
N GLY A 473 -22.38 42.14 29.64
CA GLY A 473 -23.56 42.60 28.90
C GLY A 473 -23.53 42.34 27.40
N ALA A 474 -22.53 41.60 26.89
CA ALA A 474 -22.55 41.11 25.51
C ALA A 474 -23.57 39.98 25.34
N ASN A 475 -24.22 39.91 24.17
CA ASN A 475 -25.34 39.00 23.92
C ASN A 475 -25.16 38.27 22.59
N GLY A 476 -25.77 37.08 22.46
CA GLY A 476 -25.73 36.29 21.24
C GLY A 476 -24.30 35.99 20.78
N LEU A 477 -24.01 36.17 19.49
CA LEU A 477 -22.67 35.88 18.95
C LEU A 477 -21.55 36.77 19.53
N ALA A 478 -21.88 37.95 20.04
CA ALA A 478 -20.90 38.86 20.65
C ALA A 478 -20.48 38.41 22.07
N ALA A 479 -21.28 37.57 22.72
CA ALA A 479 -20.95 37.00 24.03
C ALA A 479 -19.78 36.00 23.95
N GLY A 480 -19.63 35.32 22.82
CA GLY A 480 -18.52 34.40 22.56
C GLY A 480 -18.36 33.35 23.66
N ARG A 481 -17.12 33.18 24.17
CA ARG A 481 -16.83 32.26 25.27
C ARG A 481 -17.17 32.82 26.66
N ALA A 482 -17.46 34.11 26.78
CA ALA A 482 -17.77 34.74 28.06
C ALA A 482 -19.19 34.44 28.56
N ASP A 483 -20.09 33.93 27.70
CA ASP A 483 -21.35 33.29 28.10
C ASP A 483 -21.08 31.83 28.49
N VAL A 484 -20.55 31.68 29.71
CA VAL A 484 -20.13 30.40 30.30
C VAL A 484 -21.35 29.55 30.66
N SER A 485 -22.46 30.19 31.06
CA SER A 485 -23.72 29.57 31.43
C SER A 485 -24.54 29.09 30.22
N GLY A 486 -24.29 29.66 29.04
CA GLY A 486 -25.02 29.39 27.80
C GLY A 486 -26.42 29.99 27.77
N ASN A 487 -26.70 31.00 28.60
CA ASN A 487 -28.03 31.63 28.70
C ASN A 487 -28.27 32.68 27.58
N GLY A 488 -27.27 32.97 26.76
CA GLY A 488 -27.31 33.92 25.65
C GLY A 488 -26.84 35.34 25.99
N SER A 489 -26.37 35.59 27.22
CA SER A 489 -25.91 36.89 27.71
C SER A 489 -24.79 36.77 28.73
N VAL A 490 -23.78 37.65 28.67
CA VAL A 490 -22.70 37.68 29.67
C VAL A 490 -23.14 38.49 30.90
N GLY A 491 -23.26 37.84 32.05
CA GLY A 491 -23.70 38.48 33.28
C GLY A 491 -23.32 37.74 34.57
N ALA A 492 -24.15 37.93 35.59
CA ALA A 492 -23.86 37.43 36.94
C ALA A 492 -23.87 35.90 37.04
N GLU A 493 -24.61 35.21 36.17
CA GLU A 493 -24.62 33.75 36.10
C GLU A 493 -23.28 33.22 35.59
N ASP A 494 -22.70 33.82 34.54
CA ASP A 494 -21.39 33.45 34.02
C ASP A 494 -20.26 33.77 35.01
N LEU A 495 -20.38 34.90 35.72
CA LEU A 495 -19.47 35.25 36.80
C LEU A 495 -19.48 34.19 37.92
N ALA A 496 -20.66 33.69 38.27
CA ALA A 496 -20.78 32.65 39.28
C ALA A 496 -20.12 31.34 38.82
N GLU A 497 -20.24 30.98 37.54
CA GLU A 497 -19.54 29.83 36.96
C GLU A 497 -18.01 30.01 36.99
N VAL A 498 -17.49 31.19 36.64
CA VAL A 498 -16.04 31.50 36.74
C VAL A 498 -15.54 31.44 38.17
N LEU A 499 -16.30 31.95 39.13
CA LEU A 499 -15.89 31.91 40.54
C LEU A 499 -16.02 30.51 41.15
N ASN A 500 -17.03 29.72 40.75
CA ASN A 500 -17.17 28.34 41.19
C ASN A 500 -16.06 27.44 40.66
N GLY A 501 -15.58 27.69 39.43
CA GLY A 501 -14.50 26.92 38.82
C GLY A 501 -13.09 27.41 39.18
N TRP A 502 -12.94 28.38 40.10
CA TRP A 502 -11.66 29.04 40.37
C TRP A 502 -10.55 28.04 40.76
N GLY A 503 -9.45 28.05 40.03
CA GLY A 503 -8.34 27.12 40.23
C GLY A 503 -7.88 26.43 38.95
N SER A 504 -7.10 25.37 39.10
CA SER A 504 -6.64 24.56 37.97
C SER A 504 -7.81 23.74 37.39
N CYS A 505 -7.93 23.69 36.07
CA CYS A 505 -8.89 22.81 35.39
C CYS A 505 -8.61 21.30 35.58
N ASN A 506 -7.56 20.96 36.33
CA ASN A 506 -7.14 19.59 36.60
C ASN A 506 -7.51 19.09 38.00
N ASP A 507 -8.10 19.93 38.87
CA ASP A 507 -8.35 19.62 40.30
C ASP A 507 -9.78 19.10 40.59
#